data_AF-A0A093QDX7-F1
#
_entry.id   AF-A0A093QDX7-F1
#
_cell.length_a   1.000
_cell.length_b   1.000
_cell.length_c   1.000
_cell.angle_alpha   90.00
_cell.angle_beta   90.00
_cell.angle_gamma   90.00
#
_symmetry.space_group_name_H-M   'P 1'
#
loop_
_entity.id
_entity.type
_entity.pdbx_description
1 polymer ?
#
loop_
_entity_poly.entity_id
_entity_poly.type
_entity_poly.pdbx_seq_one_letter_code
_entity_poly.pdbx_strand_id
1 'polypeptide(L)'
;TLNDLQKLLGAINWIRPVLGITTGDLHPLFELLRGDADLSSPRHLTPDAIKTLSTVEKKVSERQSCRRMEGLPSSLVIIREERQPLGLLGQFTGDKKDFCLWEWTFLPHQFGKTITTVSEMIGKIIFKGRTRCLELSGEEPDLIYLPLTSEHLEQLLQTSIDFQIAIGGYLGEIRLHLPACPFIQRLIQIPLKLKIVQSDLPIKNAKTIFTDGSGRTGNAVVIWREKDNWQHDIHKVQGSPQIVELSAVVQAFQIFSGEPINIVSDSAYVVGVVKRIENSYLKDVSNQNLFELLTKLLFLIQNRQFGFFIVHTRSHTALPG
;
A
#
# COMPACT_ATOMS: atom_id res chain seq x y z
N THR A 1 -19.51 -18.65 17.86
CA THR A 1 -20.43 -17.58 17.43
C THR A 1 -19.63 -16.36 16.97
N LEU A 2 -20.28 -15.33 16.39
CA LEU A 2 -19.60 -14.07 16.07
C LEU A 2 -18.96 -13.42 17.32
N ASN A 3 -19.65 -13.48 18.46
CA ASN A 3 -19.13 -12.99 19.75
C ASN A 3 -17.81 -13.65 20.15
N ASP A 4 -17.73 -14.99 20.05
CA ASP A 4 -16.52 -15.74 20.41
C ASP A 4 -15.34 -15.35 19.51
N LEU A 5 -15.60 -15.21 18.21
CA LEU A 5 -14.60 -14.79 17.23
C LEU A 5 -14.10 -13.36 17.50
N GLN A 6 -15.00 -12.43 17.83
CA GLN A 6 -14.64 -11.05 18.18
C GLN A 6 -13.77 -10.98 19.44
N LYS A 7 -14.11 -11.76 20.48
CA LYS A 7 -13.30 -11.83 21.71
C LYS A 7 -11.92 -12.42 21.45
N LEU A 8 -11.85 -13.51 20.68
CA LEU A 8 -10.60 -14.14 20.29
C LEU A 8 -9.71 -13.16 19.51
N LEU A 9 -10.26 -12.50 18.49
CA LEU A 9 -9.53 -11.50 17.71
C LEU A 9 -9.14 -10.28 18.55
N GLY A 10 -9.95 -9.88 19.52
CA GLY A 10 -9.59 -8.86 20.51
C GLY A 10 -8.34 -9.24 21.30
N ALA A 11 -8.30 -10.46 21.84
CA ALA A 11 -7.15 -10.98 22.58
C ALA A 11 -5.90 -11.09 21.70
N ILE A 12 -6.03 -11.62 20.48
CA ILE A 12 -4.92 -11.75 19.52
C ILE A 12 -4.40 -10.36 19.12
N ASN A 13 -5.28 -9.40 18.86
CA ASN A 13 -4.90 -8.03 18.52
C ASN A 13 -4.17 -7.31 19.66
N TRP A 14 -4.45 -7.69 20.92
CA TRP A 14 -3.74 -7.14 22.08
C TRP A 14 -2.29 -7.67 22.16
N ILE A 15 -2.07 -8.97 21.95
CA ILE A 15 -0.73 -9.58 22.05
C ILE A 15 0.12 -9.44 20.77
N ARG A 16 -0.49 -9.20 19.60
CA ARG A 16 0.23 -9.21 18.32
C ARG A 16 1.44 -8.27 18.24
N PRO A 17 1.46 -7.06 18.83
CA PRO A 17 2.64 -6.19 18.77
C PRO A 17 3.86 -6.84 19.42
N VAL A 18 3.67 -7.64 20.47
CA VAL A 18 4.77 -8.31 21.17
C VAL A 18 5.27 -9.52 20.35
N LEU A 19 4.36 -10.23 19.70
CA LEU A 19 4.64 -11.52 19.06
C LEU A 19 4.94 -11.42 17.56
N GLY A 20 4.76 -10.25 16.94
CA GLY A 20 4.95 -10.10 15.50
C GLY A 20 3.95 -10.92 14.69
N ILE A 21 2.68 -10.96 15.13
CA ILE A 21 1.57 -11.55 14.37
C ILE A 21 1.07 -10.46 13.43
N THR A 22 1.29 -10.63 12.12
CA THR A 22 1.04 -9.57 11.15
C THR A 22 -0.45 -9.46 10.82
N THR A 23 -0.82 -8.32 10.25
CA THR A 23 -2.15 -8.15 9.67
C THR A 23 -2.41 -9.16 8.54
N GLY A 24 -1.37 -9.56 7.79
CA GLY A 24 -1.45 -10.61 6.77
C GLY A 24 -1.78 -11.97 7.37
N ASP A 25 -1.10 -12.34 8.47
CA ASP A 25 -1.38 -13.60 9.19
C ASP A 25 -2.87 -13.70 9.57
N LEU A 26 -3.45 -12.62 10.09
CA LEU A 26 -4.81 -12.61 10.64
C LEU A 26 -5.91 -12.44 9.59
N HIS A 27 -5.56 -12.18 8.32
CA HIS A 27 -6.54 -11.88 7.28
C HIS A 27 -7.64 -12.96 7.14
N PRO A 28 -7.33 -14.28 7.13
CA PRO A 28 -8.37 -15.31 7.07
C PRO A 28 -9.37 -15.26 8.23
N LEU A 29 -8.93 -14.85 9.43
CA LEU A 29 -9.81 -14.69 10.58
C LEU A 29 -10.66 -13.42 10.48
N PHE A 30 -10.13 -12.34 9.90
CA PHE A 30 -10.91 -11.12 9.67
C PHE A 30 -12.04 -11.33 8.66
N GLU A 31 -11.84 -12.19 7.64
CA GLU A 31 -12.91 -12.53 6.68
C GLU A 31 -14.12 -13.18 7.36
N LEU A 32 -13.89 -13.94 8.43
CA LEU A 32 -14.97 -14.57 9.21
C LEU A 32 -15.83 -13.55 10.00
N LEU A 33 -15.38 -12.29 10.15
CA LEU A 33 -16.20 -11.24 10.79
C LEU A 33 -17.32 -10.73 9.87
N ARG A 34 -17.23 -10.97 8.56
CA ARG A 34 -18.24 -10.55 7.58
C ARG A 34 -19.53 -11.36 7.74
N GLY A 35 -20.63 -10.84 7.19
CA GLY A 35 -21.95 -11.50 7.21
C GLY A 35 -22.88 -10.91 8.26
N ASP A 36 -23.73 -11.78 8.83
CA ASP A 36 -24.74 -11.40 9.82
C ASP A 36 -24.13 -10.75 11.06
N ALA A 37 -24.64 -9.59 11.46
CA ALA A 37 -24.16 -8.80 12.58
C ALA A 37 -24.65 -9.30 13.95
N ASP A 38 -25.58 -10.26 14.00
CA ASP A 38 -26.01 -10.87 15.26
C ASP A 38 -24.83 -11.57 15.95
N LEU A 39 -24.57 -11.22 17.20
CA LEU A 39 -23.51 -11.79 18.03
C LEU A 39 -23.64 -13.30 18.23
N SER A 40 -24.86 -13.82 18.18
CA SER A 40 -25.17 -15.24 18.33
C SER A 40 -25.06 -16.00 17.01
N SER A 41 -24.92 -15.29 15.88
CA SER A 41 -24.83 -15.93 14.57
C SER A 41 -23.65 -16.91 14.51
N PRO A 42 -23.85 -18.10 13.89
CA PRO A 42 -22.80 -19.10 13.81
C PRO A 42 -21.63 -18.61 12.94
N ARG A 43 -20.43 -19.06 13.28
CA ARG A 43 -19.22 -18.88 12.48
C ARG A 43 -18.50 -20.22 12.39
N HIS A 44 -18.12 -20.58 11.18
CA HIS A 44 -17.39 -21.82 10.91
C HIS A 44 -15.96 -21.47 10.53
N LEU A 45 -15.00 -22.07 11.24
CA LEU A 45 -13.59 -21.91 10.91
C LEU A 45 -13.31 -22.58 9.57
N THR A 46 -12.80 -21.81 8.60
CA THR A 46 -12.28 -22.34 7.35
C THR A 46 -10.93 -23.03 7.59
N PRO A 47 -10.47 -23.90 6.67
CA PRO A 47 -9.12 -24.48 6.76
C PRO A 47 -8.02 -23.42 6.90
N ASP A 48 -8.14 -22.29 6.20
CA ASP A 48 -7.18 -21.18 6.29
C ASP A 48 -7.23 -20.47 7.65
N ALA A 49 -8.42 -20.32 8.24
CA ALA A 49 -8.57 -19.78 9.59
C ALA A 49 -7.96 -20.72 10.63
N ILE A 50 -8.11 -22.04 10.49
CA ILE A 50 -7.48 -23.02 11.38
C ILE A 50 -5.95 -22.92 11.28
N LYS A 51 -5.40 -22.89 10.06
CA LYS A 51 -3.96 -22.71 9.83
C LYS A 51 -3.43 -21.39 10.43
N THR A 52 -4.23 -20.33 10.34
CA THR A 52 -3.94 -19.05 10.97
C THR A 52 -3.83 -19.18 12.49
N LEU A 53 -4.79 -19.85 13.14
CA LEU A 53 -4.77 -20.06 14.58
C LEU A 53 -3.56 -20.89 15.02
N SER A 54 -3.20 -21.95 14.29
CA SER A 54 -1.98 -22.72 14.58
C SER A 54 -0.71 -21.86 14.47
N THR A 55 -0.68 -20.92 13.52
CA THR A 55 0.44 -19.97 13.38
C THR A 55 0.50 -19.02 14.58
N VAL A 56 -0.66 -18.54 15.05
CA VAL A 56 -0.77 -17.71 16.25
C VAL A 56 -0.29 -18.47 17.49
N GLU A 57 -0.78 -19.69 17.72
CA GLU A 57 -0.37 -20.53 18.87
C GLU A 57 1.13 -20.79 18.88
N LYS A 58 1.72 -21.09 17.72
CA LYS A 58 3.16 -21.24 17.58
C LYS A 58 3.89 -19.96 17.97
N LYS A 59 3.47 -18.80 17.47
CA LYS A 59 4.07 -17.50 17.81
C LYS A 59 3.93 -17.16 19.30
N VAL A 60 2.80 -17.49 19.92
CA VAL A 60 2.58 -17.31 21.37
C VAL A 60 3.54 -18.17 22.19
N SER A 61 3.81 -19.40 21.74
CA SER A 61 4.65 -20.34 22.47
C SER A 61 6.16 -20.07 22.30
N GLU A 62 6.56 -19.60 21.12
CA GLU A 62 7.98 -19.50 20.75
C GLU A 62 8.57 -18.09 20.85
N ARG A 63 7.73 -17.05 20.84
CA ARG A 63 8.22 -15.66 20.75
C ARG A 63 8.14 -14.93 22.08
N GLN A 64 9.13 -14.07 22.28
CA GLN A 64 9.24 -13.20 23.43
C GLN A 64 9.69 -11.80 22.97
N SER A 65 9.46 -10.82 23.82
CA SER A 65 9.95 -9.44 23.66
C SER A 65 11.03 -9.15 24.68
N CYS A 66 11.87 -8.17 24.37
CA CYS A 66 12.97 -7.72 25.20
C CYS A 66 12.57 -6.48 26.02
N ARG A 67 13.20 -6.31 27.17
CA ARG A 67 13.11 -5.06 27.95
C ARG A 67 14.06 -4.01 27.37
N ARG A 68 13.76 -2.73 27.64
CA ARG A 68 14.69 -1.62 27.38
C ARG A 68 15.99 -1.86 28.15
N MET A 69 17.10 -1.71 27.46
CA MET A 69 18.45 -1.68 28.02
C MET A 69 18.88 -0.23 28.23
N GLU A 70 19.43 0.06 29.39
CA GLU A 70 19.92 1.39 29.72
C GLU A 70 21.17 1.73 28.88
N GLY A 71 21.33 3.00 28.51
CA GLY A 71 22.49 3.50 27.77
C GLY A 71 22.58 3.13 26.29
N LEU A 72 21.61 2.37 25.75
CA LEU A 72 21.55 2.04 24.32
C LEU A 72 20.48 2.85 23.57
N PRO A 73 20.75 3.30 22.34
CA PRO A 73 19.81 4.11 21.57
C PRO A 73 18.61 3.25 21.11
N SER A 74 17.43 3.80 21.30
CA SER A 74 16.19 3.28 20.73
C SER A 74 16.18 3.41 19.21
N SER A 75 15.50 2.49 18.54
CA SER A 75 15.52 2.35 17.09
C SER A 75 14.15 1.92 16.58
N LEU A 76 13.64 2.65 15.59
CA LEU A 76 12.48 2.27 14.81
C LEU A 76 12.94 1.82 13.42
N VAL A 77 12.83 0.53 13.13
CA VAL A 77 13.23 -0.05 11.84
C VAL A 77 12.00 -0.29 10.97
N ILE A 78 11.92 0.38 9.82
CA ILE A 78 10.84 0.20 8.86
C ILE A 78 11.22 -0.88 7.84
N ILE A 79 10.38 -1.90 7.70
CA ILE A 79 10.55 -2.96 6.70
C ILE A 79 9.30 -3.11 5.85
N ARG A 80 9.44 -3.73 4.68
CA ARG A 80 8.34 -4.03 3.77
C ARG A 80 7.86 -5.45 3.95
N GLU A 81 6.55 -5.63 4.08
CA GLU A 81 5.85 -6.90 3.91
C GLU A 81 5.12 -6.92 2.55
N GLU A 82 4.48 -8.02 2.19
CA GLU A 82 3.75 -8.19 0.94
C GLU A 82 2.70 -7.09 0.69
N ARG A 83 1.95 -6.70 1.73
CA ARG A 83 0.83 -5.75 1.59
C ARG A 83 1.11 -4.36 2.13
N GLN A 84 1.77 -4.25 3.28
CA GLN A 84 1.96 -2.98 3.98
C GLN A 84 3.36 -2.93 4.61
N PRO A 85 4.00 -1.75 4.73
CA PRO A 85 5.18 -1.62 5.58
C PRO A 85 4.80 -1.80 7.05
N LEU A 86 5.75 -2.29 7.83
CA LEU A 86 5.65 -2.43 9.28
C LEU A 86 6.89 -1.85 9.97
N GLY A 87 6.76 -1.56 11.26
CA GLY A 87 7.85 -1.05 12.09
C GLY A 87 8.31 -2.08 13.12
N LEU A 88 9.61 -2.12 13.41
CA LEU A 88 10.19 -2.82 14.55
C LEU A 88 10.74 -1.78 15.50
N LEU A 89 10.20 -1.71 16.71
CA LEU A 89 10.67 -0.81 17.74
C LEU A 89 11.51 -1.61 18.73
N GLY A 90 12.72 -1.14 19.02
CA GLY A 90 13.65 -1.84 19.89
C GLY A 90 15.01 -1.15 19.98
N GLN A 91 16.05 -1.90 20.34
CA GLN A 91 17.41 -1.40 20.45
C GLN A 91 18.38 -2.38 19.78
N PHE A 92 19.38 -1.85 19.07
CA PHE A 92 20.53 -2.67 18.70
C PHE A 92 21.44 -2.87 19.92
N THR A 93 22.07 -4.04 20.02
CA THR A 93 23.18 -4.24 20.96
C THR A 93 24.36 -3.32 20.63
N GLY A 94 25.27 -3.11 21.58
CA GLY A 94 26.43 -2.22 21.37
C GLY A 94 27.30 -2.62 20.16
N ASP A 95 27.40 -3.91 19.84
CA ASP A 95 28.09 -4.44 18.67
C ASP A 95 27.22 -4.51 17.40
N LYS A 96 25.94 -4.13 17.51
CA LYS A 96 24.90 -4.12 16.46
C LYS A 96 24.62 -5.48 15.82
N LYS A 97 25.04 -6.59 16.43
CA LYS A 97 24.79 -7.94 15.92
C LYS A 97 23.39 -8.43 16.26
N ASP A 98 22.84 -8.01 17.40
CA ASP A 98 21.52 -8.39 17.84
C ASP A 98 20.58 -7.18 17.94
N PHE A 99 19.28 -7.48 17.94
CA PHE A 99 18.22 -6.49 18.08
C PHE A 99 17.27 -6.90 19.18
N CYS A 100 17.30 -6.14 20.28
CA CYS A 100 16.36 -6.25 21.39
C CYS A 100 15.04 -5.61 21.00
N LEU A 101 14.19 -6.41 20.37
CA LEU A 101 12.86 -6.02 19.93
C LEU A 101 11.94 -5.77 21.14
N TRP A 102 11.30 -4.61 21.18
CA TRP A 102 10.26 -4.28 22.15
C TRP A 102 8.88 -4.61 21.58
N GLU A 103 8.53 -4.03 20.44
CA GLU A 103 7.24 -4.23 19.79
C GLU A 103 7.32 -4.10 18.27
N TRP A 104 6.45 -4.84 17.60
CA TRP A 104 6.10 -4.68 16.20
C TRP A 104 4.98 -3.64 16.08
N THR A 105 5.17 -2.68 15.19
CA THR A 105 4.17 -1.66 14.86
C THR A 105 3.51 -2.03 13.54
N PHE A 106 2.18 -2.05 13.52
CA PHE A 106 1.38 -2.38 12.33
C PHE A 106 0.47 -1.23 11.92
N LEU A 107 0.27 -1.07 10.62
CA LEU A 107 -0.81 -0.25 10.06
C LEU A 107 -2.17 -0.97 10.23
N PRO A 108 -3.30 -0.24 10.15
CA PRO A 108 -4.62 -0.84 10.25
C PRO A 108 -4.87 -1.85 9.12
N HIS A 109 -5.73 -2.84 9.39
CA HIS A 109 -6.06 -3.87 8.40
C HIS A 109 -6.61 -3.28 7.10
N GLN A 110 -7.45 -2.24 7.22
CA GLN A 110 -7.97 -1.47 6.10
C GLN A 110 -7.81 0.02 6.38
N PHE A 111 -7.48 0.78 5.34
CA PHE A 111 -7.48 2.23 5.40
C PHE A 111 -8.88 2.82 5.15
N GLY A 112 -9.08 4.08 5.56
CA GLY A 112 -10.28 4.83 5.19
C GLY A 112 -10.35 5.08 3.68
N LYS A 113 -9.20 5.37 3.05
CA LYS A 113 -9.08 5.59 1.60
C LYS A 113 -9.04 4.26 0.83
N THR A 114 -9.65 4.24 -0.35
CA THR A 114 -9.58 3.09 -1.28
C THR A 114 -8.15 2.81 -1.74
N ILE A 115 -7.39 3.87 -2.07
CA ILE A 115 -6.02 3.79 -2.57
C ILE A 115 -5.12 4.56 -1.59
N THR A 116 -4.23 3.84 -0.92
CA THR A 116 -3.23 4.41 -0.01
C THR A 116 -1.85 4.12 -0.56
N THR A 117 -1.10 5.16 -0.91
CA THR A 117 0.25 5.03 -1.49
C THR A 117 1.25 4.50 -0.48
N VAL A 118 2.33 3.87 -0.93
CA VAL A 118 3.45 3.46 -0.06
C VAL A 118 4.05 4.67 0.67
N SER A 119 4.15 5.84 0.04
CA SER A 119 4.62 7.07 0.69
C SER A 119 3.74 7.50 1.88
N GLU A 120 2.42 7.42 1.73
CA GLU A 120 1.47 7.66 2.83
C GLU A 120 1.64 6.59 3.92
N MET A 121 1.80 5.32 3.55
CA MET A 121 1.98 4.22 4.51
C MET A 121 3.28 4.37 5.32
N ILE A 122 4.38 4.77 4.68
CA ILE A 122 5.67 5.05 5.33
C ILE A 122 5.51 6.18 6.36
N GLY A 123 4.87 7.29 5.98
CA GLY A 123 4.58 8.38 6.92
C GLY A 123 3.75 7.90 8.10
N LYS A 124 2.66 7.18 7.84
CA LYS A 124 1.77 6.66 8.89
C LYS A 124 2.47 5.70 9.86
N ILE A 125 3.33 4.80 9.35
CA ILE A 125 4.02 3.84 10.22
C ILE A 125 5.12 4.51 11.05
N ILE A 126 5.82 5.50 10.49
CA ILE A 126 6.80 6.30 11.21
C ILE A 126 6.12 7.10 12.32
N PHE A 127 5.06 7.83 12.00
CA PHE A 127 4.30 8.60 12.99
C PHE A 127 3.84 7.70 14.14
N LYS A 128 3.23 6.54 13.80
CA LYS A 128 2.77 5.57 14.80
C LYS A 128 3.91 5.00 15.63
N GLY A 129 5.04 4.66 15.02
CA GLY A 129 6.21 4.11 15.70
C GLY A 129 6.87 5.12 16.64
N ARG A 130 6.98 6.40 16.22
CA ARG A 130 7.45 7.52 17.06
C ARG A 130 6.56 7.68 18.30
N THR A 131 5.25 7.78 18.09
CA THR A 131 4.28 7.87 19.19
C THR A 131 4.38 6.67 20.13
N ARG A 132 4.51 5.46 19.58
CA ARG A 132 4.62 4.25 20.41
C ARG A 132 5.92 4.21 21.21
N CYS A 133 7.02 4.70 20.65
CA CYS A 133 8.28 4.82 21.38
C CYS A 133 8.16 5.77 22.57
N LEU A 134 7.49 6.92 22.37
CA LEU A 134 7.20 7.88 23.44
C LEU A 134 6.36 7.25 24.55
N GLU A 135 5.32 6.49 24.19
CA GLU A 135 4.46 5.78 25.17
C GLU A 135 5.23 4.74 25.99
N LEU A 136 6.20 4.05 25.38
CA LEU A 136 6.95 2.97 26.02
C LEU A 136 8.16 3.45 26.83
N SER A 137 8.83 4.51 26.36
CA SER A 137 10.14 4.93 26.88
C SER A 137 10.17 6.34 27.46
N GLY A 138 9.13 7.15 27.21
CA GLY A 138 9.08 8.57 27.54
C GLY A 138 9.78 9.47 26.52
N GLU A 139 10.40 8.90 25.48
CA GLU A 139 11.20 9.61 24.48
C GLU A 139 10.85 9.16 23.05
N GLU A 140 11.11 10.01 22.07
CA GLU A 140 11.07 9.63 20.66
C GLU A 140 12.24 8.70 20.30
N PRO A 141 12.15 7.87 19.23
CA PRO A 141 13.24 6.97 18.90
C PRO A 141 14.50 7.75 18.52
N ASP A 142 15.66 7.34 19.01
CA ASP A 142 16.93 8.00 18.66
C ASP A 142 17.24 7.86 17.17
N LEU A 143 16.89 6.70 16.60
CA LEU A 143 17.17 6.34 15.22
C LEU A 143 15.90 5.82 14.52
N ILE A 144 15.62 6.34 13.32
CA ILE A 144 14.67 5.72 12.39
C ILE A 144 15.47 5.10 11.24
N TYR A 145 15.42 3.78 11.11
CA TYR A 145 15.98 3.11 9.94
C TYR A 145 14.91 2.97 8.85
N LEU A 146 15.14 3.63 7.73
CA LEU A 146 14.27 3.63 6.57
C LEU A 146 15.07 3.20 5.34
N PRO A 147 15.09 1.89 4.99
CA PRO A 147 15.98 1.32 3.98
C PRO A 147 15.56 1.69 2.55
N LEU A 148 15.63 2.98 2.25
CA LEU A 148 15.41 3.62 0.96
C LEU A 148 16.74 4.15 0.40
N THR A 149 16.75 4.52 -0.88
CA THR A 149 17.85 5.31 -1.46
C THR A 149 17.73 6.76 -1.01
N SER A 150 18.83 7.52 -1.08
CA SER A 150 18.81 8.97 -0.79
C SER A 150 17.83 9.71 -1.70
N GLU A 151 17.77 9.34 -2.97
CA GLU A 151 16.81 9.88 -3.95
C GLU A 151 15.36 9.66 -3.52
N HIS A 152 15.01 8.44 -3.09
CA HIS A 152 13.66 8.17 -2.58
C HIS A 152 13.34 8.96 -1.31
N LEU A 153 14.32 9.16 -0.42
CA LEU A 153 14.13 9.97 0.78
C LEU A 153 13.86 11.44 0.41
N GLU A 154 14.67 12.02 -0.47
CA GLU A 154 14.48 13.39 -0.98
C GLU A 154 13.11 13.56 -1.63
N GLN A 155 12.68 12.58 -2.43
CA GLN A 155 11.35 12.60 -3.02
C GLN A 155 10.24 12.53 -1.97
N LEU A 156 10.36 11.68 -0.94
CA LEU A 156 9.38 11.64 0.15
C LEU A 156 9.28 12.98 0.86
N LEU A 157 10.43 13.63 1.12
CA LEU A 157 10.49 14.96 1.71
C LEU A 157 9.81 16.02 0.85
N GLN A 158 9.90 15.93 -0.48
CA GLN A 158 9.29 16.91 -1.38
C GLN A 158 7.80 16.68 -1.65
N THR A 159 7.38 15.41 -1.73
CA THR A 159 6.08 15.05 -2.32
C THR A 159 5.06 14.48 -1.33
N SER A 160 5.51 13.96 -0.18
CA SER A 160 4.65 13.25 0.76
C SER A 160 4.33 14.08 2.01
N ILE A 161 3.13 14.64 2.06
CA ILE A 161 2.63 15.39 3.23
C ILE A 161 2.59 14.49 4.48
N ASP A 162 2.10 13.24 4.35
CA ASP A 162 2.08 12.30 5.48
C ASP A 162 3.49 12.02 6.02
N PHE A 163 4.51 11.95 5.14
CA PHE A 163 5.89 11.79 5.58
C PHE A 163 6.43 13.06 6.26
N GLN A 164 6.23 14.24 5.66
CA GLN A 164 6.63 15.52 6.24
C GLN A 164 6.03 15.72 7.66
N ILE A 165 4.75 15.39 7.85
CA ILE A 165 4.11 15.41 9.17
C ILE A 165 4.78 14.39 10.09
N ALA A 166 5.02 13.18 9.60
CA ALA A 166 5.60 12.08 10.38
C ALA A 166 7.04 12.31 10.82
N ILE A 167 7.80 13.22 10.21
CA ILE A 167 9.15 13.60 10.62
C ILE A 167 9.22 15.03 11.18
N GLY A 168 8.10 15.76 11.17
CA GLY A 168 8.03 17.12 11.71
C GLY A 168 8.48 17.14 13.17
N GLY A 169 9.41 18.04 13.49
CA GLY A 169 9.97 18.21 14.83
C GLY A 169 10.79 17.01 15.35
N TYR A 170 11.04 15.99 14.53
CA TYR A 170 11.85 14.84 14.93
C TYR A 170 13.31 15.26 15.12
N LEU A 171 13.86 15.03 16.31
CA LEU A 171 15.23 15.42 16.65
C LEU A 171 16.25 14.28 16.49
N GLY A 172 15.79 13.05 16.26
CA GLY A 172 16.67 11.90 16.05
C GLY A 172 17.19 11.80 14.60
N GLU A 173 17.88 10.71 14.31
CA GLU A 173 18.55 10.50 13.02
C GLU A 173 17.78 9.51 12.12
N ILE A 174 17.58 9.87 10.85
CA ILE A 174 17.05 8.95 9.84
C ILE A 174 18.23 8.28 9.13
N ARG A 175 18.30 6.95 9.21
CA ARG A 175 19.34 6.13 8.58
C ARG A 175 18.78 5.29 7.45
N LEU A 176 19.47 5.35 6.30
CA LEU A 176 19.09 4.58 5.11
C LEU A 176 19.70 3.17 5.07
N HIS A 177 20.75 2.93 5.84
CA HIS A 177 21.45 1.66 5.86
C HIS A 177 21.18 0.92 7.17
N LEU A 178 20.74 -0.32 7.04
CA LEU A 178 20.47 -1.18 8.20
C LEU A 178 21.78 -1.79 8.74
N PRO A 179 21.91 -1.94 10.07
CA PRO A 179 23.05 -2.66 10.64
C PRO A 179 23.06 -4.12 10.18
N ALA A 180 24.24 -4.75 10.23
CA ALA A 180 24.44 -6.16 9.88
C ALA A 180 23.94 -7.12 10.96
N CYS A 181 22.68 -6.95 11.39
CA CYS A 181 22.01 -7.78 12.37
C CYS A 181 21.31 -8.96 11.65
N PRO A 182 21.68 -10.24 11.92
CA PRO A 182 21.11 -11.40 11.24
C PRO A 182 19.59 -11.55 11.42
N PHE A 183 19.05 -11.11 12.56
CA PHE A 183 17.60 -11.08 12.77
C PHE A 183 16.91 -10.15 11.76
N ILE A 184 17.36 -8.90 11.68
CA ILE A 184 16.81 -7.89 10.78
C ILE A 184 17.00 -8.29 9.31
N GLN A 185 18.19 -8.80 8.94
CA GLN A 185 18.47 -9.25 7.58
C GLN A 185 17.55 -10.39 7.11
N ARG A 186 17.16 -11.31 8.00
CA ARG A 186 16.20 -12.38 7.67
C ARG A 186 14.76 -11.87 7.44
N LEU A 187 14.42 -10.70 8.00
CA LEU A 187 13.10 -10.11 7.84
C LEU A 187 12.96 -9.28 6.56
N ILE A 188 14.06 -8.74 6.02
CA ILE A 188 14.04 -7.91 4.81
C ILE A 188 14.11 -8.81 3.58
N GLN A 189 13.03 -9.54 3.33
CA GLN A 189 12.92 -10.38 2.13
C GLN A 189 12.49 -9.55 0.92
N ILE A 190 11.77 -8.45 1.16
CA ILE A 190 11.24 -7.56 0.12
C ILE A 190 11.88 -6.18 0.28
N PRO A 191 12.55 -5.64 -0.76
CA PRO A 191 13.14 -4.33 -0.67
C PRO A 191 12.07 -3.23 -0.63
N LEU A 192 12.25 -2.27 0.26
CA LEU A 192 11.43 -1.06 0.26
C LEU A 192 11.87 -0.18 -0.93
N LYS A 193 11.01 -0.07 -1.94
CA LYS A 193 11.29 0.66 -3.19
C LYS A 193 10.07 1.46 -3.59
N LEU A 194 10.30 2.68 -4.05
CA LEU A 194 9.31 3.51 -4.73
C LEU A 194 9.56 3.35 -6.23
N LYS A 195 8.75 2.55 -6.92
CA LYS A 195 8.80 2.47 -8.38
C LYS A 195 8.12 3.70 -8.99
N ILE A 196 8.72 4.32 -9.99
CA ILE A 196 8.12 5.50 -10.62
C ILE A 196 8.22 5.31 -12.13
N VAL A 197 7.16 4.77 -12.70
CA VAL A 197 6.97 4.73 -14.16
C VAL A 197 6.06 5.86 -14.62
N GLN A 198 5.32 6.48 -13.70
CA GLN A 198 4.55 7.68 -14.03
C GLN A 198 5.46 8.89 -14.22
N SER A 199 5.27 9.59 -15.33
CA SER A 199 5.91 10.88 -15.61
C SER A 199 4.98 12.03 -15.23
N ASP A 200 5.56 13.13 -14.71
CA ASP A 200 4.84 14.38 -14.45
C ASP A 200 4.69 15.24 -15.72
N LEU A 201 5.47 14.96 -16.76
CA LEU A 201 5.44 15.64 -18.05
C LEU A 201 5.08 14.68 -19.18
N PRO A 202 4.47 15.17 -20.28
CA PRO A 202 4.23 14.36 -21.47
C PRO A 202 5.53 13.72 -21.98
N ILE A 203 5.46 12.41 -22.25
CA ILE A 203 6.61 11.66 -22.75
C ILE A 203 6.79 11.99 -24.23
N LYS A 204 7.98 12.49 -24.58
CA LYS A 204 8.33 12.82 -25.97
C LYS A 204 8.28 11.56 -26.84
N ASN A 205 7.70 11.69 -28.03
CA ASN A 205 7.55 10.63 -29.04
C ASN A 205 6.73 9.41 -28.57
N ALA A 206 6.06 9.48 -27.42
CA ALA A 206 5.12 8.46 -26.97
C ALA A 206 3.76 8.62 -27.67
N LYS A 207 3.07 7.50 -27.87
CA LYS A 207 1.73 7.49 -28.46
C LYS A 207 0.75 8.21 -27.55
N THR A 208 -0.08 9.09 -28.12
CA THR A 208 -1.15 9.78 -27.40
C THR A 208 -2.45 9.01 -27.57
N ILE A 209 -3.08 8.71 -26.44
CA ILE A 209 -4.28 7.88 -26.33
C ILE A 209 -5.36 8.71 -25.66
N PHE A 210 -6.52 8.78 -26.28
CA PHE A 210 -7.71 9.41 -25.73
C PHE A 210 -8.63 8.32 -25.19
N THR A 211 -9.15 8.51 -23.99
CA THR A 211 -10.05 7.55 -23.34
C THR A 211 -11.32 8.25 -22.90
N ASP A 212 -12.47 7.65 -23.19
CA ASP A 212 -13.80 8.11 -22.82
C ASP A 212 -14.67 6.91 -22.40
N GLY A 213 -15.68 7.16 -21.56
CA GLY A 213 -16.62 6.16 -21.09
C GLY A 213 -18.03 6.72 -20.95
N SER A 214 -19.00 6.14 -21.67
CA SER A 214 -20.40 6.53 -21.50
C SER A 214 -21.15 5.58 -20.57
N GLY A 215 -21.51 6.06 -19.39
CA GLY A 215 -22.36 5.31 -18.45
C GLY A 215 -23.77 5.00 -18.99
N ARG A 216 -24.25 5.73 -20.00
CA ARG A 216 -25.58 5.49 -20.62
C ARG A 216 -25.56 4.29 -21.57
N THR A 217 -24.52 4.16 -22.38
CA THR A 217 -24.41 3.09 -23.38
C THR A 217 -23.58 1.91 -22.89
N GLY A 218 -22.79 2.12 -21.82
CA GLY A 218 -21.80 1.16 -21.33
C GLY A 218 -20.55 1.07 -22.22
N ASN A 219 -20.35 2.00 -23.16
CA ASN A 219 -19.21 1.95 -24.06
C ASN A 219 -17.99 2.61 -23.40
N ALA A 220 -16.94 1.80 -23.18
CA ALA A 220 -15.59 2.25 -22.88
C ALA A 220 -14.81 2.35 -24.19
N VAL A 221 -14.22 3.51 -24.47
CA VAL A 221 -13.62 3.82 -25.77
C VAL A 221 -12.16 4.24 -25.58
N VAL A 222 -11.28 3.67 -26.39
CA VAL A 222 -9.87 4.04 -26.50
C VAL A 222 -9.60 4.46 -27.93
N ILE A 223 -9.05 5.66 -28.14
CA ILE A 223 -8.76 6.21 -29.47
C ILE A 223 -7.28 6.59 -29.51
N TRP A 224 -6.60 6.24 -30.60
CA TRP A 224 -5.20 6.63 -30.83
C TRP A 224 -4.93 6.84 -32.31
N ARG A 225 -3.80 7.47 -32.62
CA ARG A 225 -3.38 7.70 -34.00
C ARG A 225 -2.19 6.80 -34.36
N GLU A 226 -2.29 6.11 -35.48
CA GLU A 226 -1.26 5.22 -36.01
C GLU A 226 -1.10 5.42 -37.52
N LYS A 227 0.13 5.74 -37.98
CA LYS A 227 0.45 6.01 -39.40
C LYS A 227 -0.54 6.98 -40.05
N ASP A 228 -0.79 8.09 -39.37
CA ASP A 228 -1.76 9.15 -39.71
C ASP A 228 -3.25 8.78 -39.70
N ASN A 229 -3.62 7.52 -39.44
CA ASN A 229 -5.00 7.07 -39.34
C ASN A 229 -5.47 6.96 -37.89
N TRP A 230 -6.72 7.32 -37.64
CA TRP A 230 -7.35 7.12 -36.34
C TRP A 230 -7.77 5.67 -36.17
N GLN A 231 -7.36 5.09 -35.05
CA GLN A 231 -7.76 3.77 -34.59
C GLN A 231 -8.61 3.92 -33.34
N HIS A 232 -9.55 3.00 -33.15
CA HIS A 232 -10.38 2.95 -31.96
C HIS A 232 -10.61 1.53 -31.50
N ASP A 233 -10.83 1.38 -30.21
CA ASP A 233 -11.19 0.14 -29.56
C ASP A 233 -12.38 0.42 -28.62
N ILE A 234 -13.47 -0.33 -28.77
CA ILE A 234 -14.72 -0.12 -28.03
C ILE A 234 -15.07 -1.41 -27.29
N HIS A 235 -15.21 -1.28 -25.97
CA HIS A 235 -15.59 -2.37 -25.09
C HIS A 235 -16.90 -2.03 -24.38
N LYS A 236 -17.83 -2.99 -24.36
CA LYS A 236 -19.06 -2.86 -23.56
C LYS A 236 -18.81 -3.31 -22.13
N VAL A 237 -19.10 -2.43 -21.20
CA VAL A 237 -18.91 -2.60 -19.76
C VAL A 237 -20.19 -2.21 -19.07
N GLN A 238 -20.69 -3.09 -18.19
CA GLN A 238 -21.83 -2.77 -17.33
C GLN A 238 -21.33 -2.14 -16.04
N GLY A 239 -21.88 -0.98 -15.69
CA GLY A 239 -21.53 -0.31 -14.44
C GLY A 239 -21.88 1.17 -14.45
N SER A 240 -21.45 1.86 -13.39
CA SER A 240 -21.52 3.32 -13.31
C SER A 240 -20.59 3.98 -14.36
N PRO A 241 -20.79 5.27 -14.68
CA PRO A 241 -19.86 6.02 -15.53
C PRO A 241 -18.38 5.83 -15.12
N GLN A 242 -18.09 5.86 -13.81
CA GLN A 242 -16.74 5.65 -13.27
C GLN A 242 -16.14 4.28 -13.64
N ILE A 243 -16.94 3.22 -13.66
CA ILE A 243 -16.49 1.87 -14.05
C ILE A 243 -16.18 1.84 -15.55
N VAL A 244 -17.03 2.46 -16.37
CA VAL A 244 -16.85 2.50 -17.83
C VAL A 244 -15.59 3.30 -18.19
N GLU A 245 -15.42 4.49 -17.62
CA GLU A 245 -14.24 5.35 -17.82
C GLU A 245 -12.96 4.67 -17.33
N LEU A 246 -12.98 4.04 -16.15
CA LEU A 246 -11.83 3.31 -15.62
C LEU A 246 -11.47 2.13 -16.52
N SER A 247 -12.48 1.43 -17.04
CA SER A 247 -12.26 0.31 -17.95
C SER A 247 -11.58 0.74 -19.25
N ALA A 248 -11.91 1.93 -19.79
CA ALA A 248 -11.23 2.46 -20.98
C ALA A 248 -9.73 2.67 -20.72
N VAL A 249 -9.37 3.23 -19.57
CA VAL A 249 -7.96 3.43 -19.20
C VAL A 249 -7.25 2.10 -18.93
N VAL A 250 -7.91 1.16 -18.24
CA VAL A 250 -7.39 -0.20 -18.01
C VAL A 250 -7.12 -0.92 -19.34
N GLN A 251 -7.97 -0.69 -20.33
CA GLN A 251 -7.81 -1.22 -21.68
C GLN A 251 -6.62 -0.57 -22.41
N ALA A 252 -6.45 0.75 -22.31
CA ALA A 252 -5.28 1.45 -22.85
C ALA A 252 -3.97 0.87 -22.30
N PHE A 253 -3.89 0.63 -20.99
CA PHE A 253 -2.70 0.00 -20.39
C PHE A 253 -2.44 -1.44 -20.85
N GLN A 254 -3.48 -2.19 -21.21
CA GLN A 254 -3.34 -3.53 -21.79
C GLN A 254 -2.82 -3.49 -23.23
N ILE A 255 -3.48 -2.71 -24.09
CA ILE A 255 -3.13 -2.61 -25.51
C ILE A 255 -1.68 -2.14 -25.65
N PHE A 256 -1.28 -1.12 -24.89
CA PHE A 256 0.03 -0.47 -25.02
C PHE A 256 0.99 -0.85 -23.88
N SER A 257 0.95 -2.11 -23.44
CA SER A 257 1.81 -2.62 -22.36
C SER A 257 3.31 -2.60 -22.69
N GLY A 258 3.66 -2.67 -23.99
CA GLY A 258 5.04 -2.75 -24.50
C GLY A 258 5.67 -1.45 -25.00
N GLU A 259 5.08 -0.28 -24.78
CA GLU A 259 5.59 1.01 -25.27
C GLU A 259 5.24 2.17 -24.31
N PRO A 260 5.97 3.29 -24.29
CA PRO A 260 5.59 4.46 -23.48
C PRO A 260 4.35 5.16 -24.05
N ILE A 261 3.49 5.69 -23.18
CA ILE A 261 2.20 6.29 -23.59
C ILE A 261 1.87 7.59 -22.87
N ASN A 262 1.12 8.46 -23.55
CA ASN A 262 0.46 9.63 -22.99
C ASN A 262 -1.06 9.41 -23.04
N ILE A 263 -1.73 9.41 -21.90
CA ILE A 263 -3.18 9.21 -21.79
C ILE A 263 -3.86 10.55 -21.52
N VAL A 264 -4.87 10.87 -22.31
CA VAL A 264 -5.77 12.01 -22.12
C VAL A 264 -7.15 11.44 -21.79
N SER A 265 -7.66 11.79 -20.61
CA SER A 265 -8.98 11.38 -20.14
C SER A 265 -9.77 12.60 -19.68
N ASP A 266 -11.06 12.59 -19.91
CA ASP A 266 -11.97 13.62 -19.40
C ASP A 266 -12.51 13.31 -17.99
N SER A 267 -12.14 12.15 -17.42
CA SER A 267 -12.52 11.74 -16.08
C SER A 267 -11.49 12.14 -15.04
N ALA A 268 -11.77 13.22 -14.30
CA ALA A 268 -10.93 13.63 -13.16
C ALA A 268 -10.79 12.51 -12.11
N TYR A 269 -11.82 11.69 -11.94
CA TYR A 269 -11.80 10.52 -11.05
C TYR A 269 -10.74 9.50 -11.50
N VAL A 270 -10.79 9.07 -12.77
CA VAL A 270 -9.85 8.06 -13.29
C VAL A 270 -8.42 8.59 -13.32
N VAL A 271 -8.22 9.85 -13.72
CA VAL A 271 -6.90 10.47 -13.67
C VAL A 271 -6.36 10.50 -12.24
N GLY A 272 -7.20 10.82 -11.25
CA GLY A 272 -6.83 10.78 -9.83
C GLY A 272 -6.47 9.37 -9.33
N VAL A 273 -7.20 8.34 -9.79
CA VAL A 273 -6.90 6.93 -9.50
C VAL A 273 -5.54 6.53 -10.06
N VAL A 274 -5.30 6.74 -11.36
CA VAL A 274 -4.04 6.36 -12.03
C VAL A 274 -2.86 7.06 -11.36
N LYS A 275 -3.01 8.36 -11.04
CA LYS A 275 -1.96 9.14 -10.36
C LYS A 275 -1.54 8.63 -8.99
N ARG A 276 -2.35 7.77 -8.36
CA ARG A 276 -2.15 7.28 -6.99
C ARG A 276 -1.95 5.78 -6.89
N ILE A 277 -2.28 5.02 -7.92
CA ILE A 277 -2.34 3.57 -7.83
C ILE A 277 -0.95 2.92 -7.86
N GLU A 278 0.04 3.58 -8.47
CA GLU A 278 1.42 3.10 -8.48
C GLU A 278 1.97 2.93 -7.04
N ASN A 279 2.51 1.74 -6.73
CA ASN A 279 2.93 1.34 -5.39
C ASN A 279 1.92 1.69 -4.30
N SER A 280 0.66 1.30 -4.47
CA SER A 280 -0.37 1.52 -3.46
C SER A 280 -0.85 0.22 -2.82
N TYR A 281 -1.43 0.36 -1.64
CA TYR A 281 -2.34 -0.60 -1.06
C TYR A 281 -3.76 -0.29 -1.54
N LEU A 282 -4.43 -1.31 -2.08
CA LEU A 282 -5.85 -1.27 -2.39
C LEU A 282 -6.66 -1.85 -1.24
N LYS A 283 -7.58 -1.05 -0.72
CA LYS A 283 -8.59 -1.51 0.22
C LYS A 283 -9.63 -2.36 -0.52
N ASP A 284 -10.08 -3.43 0.12
CA ASP A 284 -11.29 -4.14 -0.31
C ASP A 284 -12.47 -3.16 -0.40
N VAL A 285 -13.11 -3.10 -1.56
CA VAL A 285 -14.33 -2.31 -1.77
C VAL A 285 -15.52 -3.23 -1.97
N SER A 286 -16.70 -2.76 -1.57
CA SER A 286 -17.95 -3.53 -1.70
C SER A 286 -18.36 -3.78 -3.15
N ASN A 287 -17.99 -2.88 -4.06
CA ASN A 287 -18.26 -3.04 -5.49
C ASN A 287 -17.17 -3.92 -6.13
N GLN A 288 -17.49 -5.19 -6.36
CA GLN A 288 -16.56 -6.18 -6.92
C GLN A 288 -16.02 -5.77 -8.29
N ASN A 289 -16.87 -5.29 -9.22
CA ASN A 289 -16.43 -4.87 -10.55
C ASN A 289 -15.39 -3.74 -10.49
N LEU A 290 -15.60 -2.76 -9.60
CA LEU A 290 -14.63 -1.68 -9.40
C LEU A 290 -13.32 -2.22 -8.79
N PHE A 291 -13.42 -3.13 -7.80
CA PHE A 291 -12.24 -3.73 -7.18
C PHE A 291 -11.39 -4.52 -8.18
N GLU A 292 -12.04 -5.30 -9.05
CA GLU A 292 -11.38 -6.05 -10.11
C GLU A 292 -10.65 -5.13 -11.09
N LEU A 293 -11.29 -4.04 -11.54
CA LEU A 293 -10.65 -3.05 -12.41
C LEU A 293 -9.46 -2.37 -11.75
N LEU A 294 -9.58 -1.94 -10.48
CA LEU A 294 -8.48 -1.34 -9.73
C LEU A 294 -7.32 -2.32 -9.55
N THR A 295 -7.63 -3.58 -9.22
CA THR A 295 -6.63 -4.64 -9.07
C THR A 295 -5.92 -4.91 -10.39
N LYS A 296 -6.67 -4.98 -11.50
CA LYS A 296 -6.10 -5.13 -12.85
C LYS A 296 -5.21 -3.95 -13.22
N LEU A 297 -5.66 -2.72 -12.96
CA LEU A 297 -4.87 -1.51 -13.21
C LEU A 297 -3.57 -1.51 -12.41
N LEU A 298 -3.64 -1.82 -11.11
CA LEU A 298 -2.47 -1.92 -10.23
C LEU A 298 -1.48 -2.94 -10.79
N PHE A 299 -1.97 -4.14 -11.15
CA PHE A 299 -1.13 -5.19 -11.73
C PHE A 299 -0.44 -4.74 -13.02
N LEU A 300 -1.16 -4.09 -13.94
CA LEU A 300 -0.59 -3.60 -15.20
C LEU A 300 0.51 -2.57 -14.95
N ILE A 301 0.28 -1.58 -14.09
CA ILE A 301 1.26 -0.53 -13.76
C ILE A 301 2.48 -1.11 -13.02
N GLN A 302 2.27 -2.02 -12.07
CA GLN A 302 3.35 -2.67 -11.33
C GLN A 302 4.28 -3.48 -12.23
N ASN A 303 3.74 -4.12 -13.28
CA ASN A 303 4.53 -4.93 -14.22
C ASN A 303 5.02 -4.13 -15.44
N ARG A 304 4.56 -2.90 -15.62
CA ARG A 304 4.94 -2.04 -16.74
C ARG A 304 6.42 -1.65 -16.69
N GLN A 305 7.13 -1.80 -17.79
CA GLN A 305 8.54 -1.39 -17.94
C GLN A 305 8.67 0.04 -18.46
N PHE A 306 7.71 0.48 -19.29
CA PHE A 306 7.73 1.77 -19.97
C PHE A 306 7.00 2.85 -19.19
N GLY A 307 7.47 4.09 -19.31
CA GLY A 307 6.82 5.21 -18.67
C GLY A 307 5.38 5.45 -19.18
N PHE A 308 4.59 6.16 -18.39
CA PHE A 308 3.32 6.72 -18.86
C PHE A 308 3.09 8.11 -18.28
N PHE A 309 2.37 8.95 -19.03
CA PHE A 309 1.85 10.22 -18.54
C PHE A 309 0.33 10.20 -18.64
N ILE A 310 -0.38 10.78 -17.67
CA ILE A 310 -1.83 10.93 -17.73
C ILE A 310 -2.27 12.33 -17.33
N VAL A 311 -3.18 12.90 -18.12
CA VAL A 311 -3.73 14.23 -17.90
C VAL A 311 -5.24 14.25 -18.01
N HIS A 312 -5.85 15.11 -17.22
CA HIS A 312 -7.28 15.39 -17.28
C HIS A 312 -7.55 16.59 -18.20
N THR A 313 -8.46 16.43 -19.14
CA THR A 313 -9.05 17.51 -19.95
C THR A 313 -10.52 17.68 -19.60
N ARG A 314 -11.07 18.90 -19.70
CA ARG A 314 -12.50 19.07 -19.38
C ARG A 314 -13.37 18.50 -20.51
N SER A 315 -14.35 17.69 -20.13
CA SER A 315 -15.42 17.23 -21.03
C SER A 315 -16.21 18.41 -21.60
N HIS A 316 -16.86 18.20 -22.75
CA HIS A 316 -17.72 19.17 -23.43
C HIS A 316 -17.06 20.52 -23.77
N THR A 317 -15.75 20.51 -24.01
CA THR A 317 -15.03 21.64 -24.60
C THR A 317 -14.79 21.39 -26.08
N ALA A 318 -14.69 22.44 -26.91
CA ALA A 318 -14.34 22.33 -28.34
C ALA A 318 -12.85 21.95 -28.56
N LEU A 319 -12.19 21.37 -27.56
CA LEU A 319 -10.81 20.95 -27.65
C LEU A 319 -10.72 19.71 -28.56
N PRO A 320 -9.83 19.71 -29.56
CA PRO A 320 -9.64 18.54 -30.40
C PRO A 320 -8.96 17.42 -29.59
N GLY A 321 -9.59 16.25 -29.57
CA GLY A 321 -9.15 15.04 -28.88
C GLY A 321 -10.17 13.93 -29.01
#